data_AF-A0A0Q6C7F7-F1
#
_entry.id   AF-A0A0Q6C7F7-F1
#
_cell.length_a   1.000
_cell.length_b   1.000
_cell.length_c   1.000
_cell.angle_alpha   90.00
_cell.angle_beta   90.00
_cell.angle_gamma   90.00
#
_symmetry.space_group_name_H-M   'P 1'
#
loop_
_entity.id
_entity.type
_entity.pdbx_description
1 polymer ?
#
loop_
_entity_poly.entity_id
_entity_poly.type
_entity_poly.pdbx_seq_one_letter_code
_entity_poly.pdbx_strand_id
1 'polypeptide(L)' 'MGQRKPLPSYLQADELRKLAERVARLTISRRDPHRFFEDRSEIAHDLRRLAEEARYGRR' A
#
# COMPACT_ATOMS: atom_id res chain seq x y z
N MET A 1 31.75 -3.26 -0.14
CA MET A 1 30.49 -4.01 -0.31
C MET A 1 29.48 -3.07 -0.98
N GLY A 2 29.23 -3.24 -2.28
CA GLY A 2 28.31 -2.38 -3.02
C GLY A 2 26.87 -2.66 -2.59
N GLN A 3 26.23 -1.67 -1.97
CA GLN A 3 24.80 -1.71 -1.67
C GLN A 3 24.06 -1.84 -3.01
N ARG A 4 23.55 -3.03 -3.33
CA ARG A 4 22.61 -3.23 -4.44
C ARG A 4 21.36 -2.44 -4.10
N LYS A 5 21.24 -1.23 -4.66
CA LYS A 5 20.01 -0.43 -4.59
C LYS A 5 18.89 -1.31 -5.18
N PRO A 6 17.83 -1.61 -4.42
CA PRO A 6 16.79 -2.49 -4.91
C PRO A 6 16.18 -1.91 -6.20
N LEU A 7 16.00 -2.77 -7.21
CA LEU A 7 15.35 -2.36 -8.44
C LEU A 7 13.92 -1.89 -8.09
N PRO A 8 13.43 -0.81 -8.71
CA PRO A 8 12.17 -0.16 -8.34
C PRO A 8 10.95 -1.11 -8.33
N SER A 9 10.99 -2.19 -9.10
CA SER A 9 9.92 -3.21 -9.13
C SER A 9 9.76 -4.01 -7.83
N TYR A 10 10.83 -4.26 -7.09
CA TYR A 10 10.76 -5.04 -5.83
C TYR A 10 10.19 -4.20 -4.68
N LEU A 11 10.42 -2.88 -4.71
CA LEU A 11 9.83 -1.96 -3.74
C LEU A 11 8.30 -1.89 -3.93
N GLN A 12 7.84 -1.80 -5.18
CA GLN A 12 6.41 -1.84 -5.50
C GLN A 12 5.76 -3.16 -5.07
N ALA A 13 6.45 -4.30 -5.25
CA ALA A 13 5.95 -5.59 -4.80
C ALA A 13 5.84 -5.69 -3.26
N ASP A 14 6.78 -5.13 -2.51
CA ASP A 14 6.72 -5.07 -1.05
C ASP A 14 5.61 -4.14 -0.55
N GLU A 15 5.43 -2.99 -1.18
CA GLU A 15 4.33 -2.07 -0.87
C GLU A 15 2.95 -2.70 -1.15
N LEU A 16 2.79 -3.41 -2.27
CA LEU A 16 1.58 -4.18 -2.56
C LEU A 16 1.32 -5.27 -1.52
N ARG A 17 2.35 -6.01 -1.10
CA ARG A 17 2.23 -7.02 -0.04
C ARG A 17 1.75 -6.39 1.27
N LYS A 18 2.34 -5.27 1.68
CA LYS A 18 1.94 -4.54 2.90
C LYS A 18 0.49 -4.07 2.83
N LEU A 19 0.05 -3.56 1.69
CA LEU A 19 -1.34 -3.16 1.50
C LEU A 19 -2.30 -4.36 1.57
N ALA A 20 -1.93 -5.50 0.97
CA ALA A 20 -2.72 -6.72 1.07
C ALA A 20 -2.87 -7.19 2.53
N GLU A 21 -1.80 -7.13 3.32
CA GLU A 21 -1.86 -7.44 4.76
C GLU A 21 -2.75 -6.46 5.54
N ARG A 22 -2.70 -5.16 5.23
CA ARG A 22 -3.58 -4.15 5.83
C ARG A 22 -5.05 -4.42 5.50
N VAL A 23 -5.36 -4.75 4.24
CA VAL A 23 -6.71 -5.13 3.81
C VAL A 23 -7.19 -6.39 4.55
N ALA A 24 -6.34 -7.41 4.67
CA ALA A 24 -6.69 -8.65 5.36
C ALA A 24 -7.02 -8.44 6.85
N ARG A 25 -6.44 -7.40 7.48
CA ARG A 25 -6.70 -7.04 8.89
C ARG A 25 -7.80 -6.01 9.05
N LEU A 26 -8.33 -5.45 7.96
CA LEU A 26 -9.32 -4.38 8.00
C LEU A 26 -10.64 -4.95 8.53
N THR A 27 -11.05 -4.45 9.70
CA THR A 27 -12.26 -4.89 10.38
C THR A 27 -12.91 -3.74 11.12
N ILE A 28 -14.24 -3.78 11.25
CA ILE A 28 -14.98 -2.77 12.01
C ILE A 28 -14.70 -2.98 13.50
N SER A 29 -14.10 -1.98 14.14
CA SER A 29 -13.97 -1.95 15.60
C SER A 29 -15.28 -1.50 16.25
N ARG A 30 -15.73 -2.23 17.27
CA ARG A 30 -16.91 -1.86 18.06
C ARG A 30 -16.68 -0.62 18.93
N ARG A 31 -15.43 -0.38 19.34
CA ARG A 31 -15.04 0.77 20.17
C ARG A 31 -14.84 2.03 19.34
N ASP A 32 -14.45 1.86 18.09
CA ASP A 32 -14.14 2.96 17.19
C ASP A 32 -14.47 2.57 15.74
N PRO A 33 -15.75 2.74 15.33
CA PRO A 33 -16.16 2.41 13.98
C PRO A 33 -15.63 3.41 12.94
N HIS A 34 -15.25 4.63 13.34
CA HIS A 34 -14.76 5.65 12.41
C HIS A 34 -13.41 5.25 11.83
N ARG A 35 -12.54 4.67 12.68
CA ARG A 35 -11.22 4.18 12.29
C ARG A 35 -11.23 3.21 11.11
N PHE A 36 -12.27 2.38 10.96
CA PHE A 36 -12.41 1.52 9.78
C PHE A 36 -12.47 2.33 8.47
N PHE A 37 -13.21 3.43 8.46
CA PHE A 37 -13.35 4.28 7.28
C PHE A 37 -12.08 5.08 6.99
N GLU A 38 -11.37 5.51 8.03
CA GLU A 38 -10.04 6.14 7.91
C GLU A 38 -9.05 5.15 7.30
N ASP A 39 -8.87 3.97 7.93
CA ASP A 39 -7.95 2.93 7.46
C ASP A 39 -8.27 2.51 6.01
N ARG A 40 -9.56 2.34 5.68
CA ARG A 40 -10.00 2.04 4.31
C ARG A 40 -9.62 3.15 3.33
N SER A 41 -9.77 4.41 3.73
CA SER A 41 -9.50 5.56 2.85
C SER A 41 -8.00 5.74 2.62
N GLU A 42 -7.17 5.51 3.64
CA GLU A 42 -5.71 5.47 3.51
C GLU A 42 -5.26 4.36 2.55
N ILE A 43 -5.76 3.14 2.73
CA ILE A 43 -5.46 2.01 1.84
C ILE A 43 -5.84 2.35 0.39
N ALA A 44 -7.02 2.94 0.19
CA ALA A 44 -7.48 3.34 -1.15
C ALA A 44 -6.60 4.44 -1.77
N HIS A 45 -6.13 5.40 -0.96
CA HIS A 45 -5.20 6.43 -1.39
C HIS A 45 -3.86 5.83 -1.83
N ASP A 46 -3.28 4.95 -1.01
CA ASP A 46 -2.00 4.29 -1.29
C ASP A 46 -2.06 3.43 -2.57
N LEU A 47 -3.16 2.71 -2.79
CA LEU A 47 -3.38 1.93 -4.01
C LEU A 47 -3.43 2.81 -5.25
N ARG A 48 -4.12 3.97 -5.19
CA ARG A 48 -4.16 4.91 -6.31
C ARG A 48 -2.78 5.48 -6.61
N ARG A 49 -2.02 5.86 -5.57
CA ARG A 49 -0.64 6.34 -5.72
C ARG A 49 0.22 5.30 -6.43
N LEU A 50 0.22 4.05 -5.96
CA LEU A 50 0.99 2.97 -6.57
C LEU A 50 0.58 2.68 -8.02
N ALA A 51 -0.72 2.76 -8.33
CA ALA A 51 -1.21 2.58 -9.69
C ALA A 51 -0.70 3.68 -10.63
N GLU A 52 -0.72 4.94 -10.19
CA GLU A 52 -0.17 6.06 -10.96
C GLU A 52 1.34 5.93 -11.12
N GLU A 53 2.08 5.54 -10.07
CA GLU A 53 3.52 5.28 -10.14
C GLU A 53 3.85 4.13 -11.10
N ALA A 54 3.08 3.04 -11.09
CA ALA A 54 3.26 1.94 -12.03
C ALA A 54 2.92 2.33 -13.47
N ARG A 55 1.97 3.27 -13.65
CA ARG A 55 1.56 3.82 -14.95
C ARG A 55 2.59 4.78 -15.54
N TYR A 56 3.17 5.68 -14.71
CA TYR A 56 4.10 6.72 -15.17
C TYR A 56 5.58 6.35 -15.01
N GLY A 57 5.93 5.45 -14.09
CA GLY A 57 7.30 4.97 -13.86
C GLY A 57 7.80 3.92 -14.85
N ARG A 58 7.05 3.69 -15.95
CA ARG A 58 7.38 2.73 -17.02
C ARG A 58 7.58 3.39 -18.39
N ARG A 59 8.14 4.61 -18.43
CA ARG A 59 8.71 5.23 -19.63
C ARG A 59 10.22 5.33 -19.53
#